data_AF-A0A813HM05-F1
#
_entry.id   AF-A0A813HM05-F1
#
_cell.length_a   1.000
_cell.length_b   1.000
_cell.length_c   1.000
_cell.angle_alpha   90.00
_cell.angle_beta   90.00
_cell.angle_gamma   90.00
#
_symmetry.space_group_name_H-M   'P 1'
#
loop_
_entity.id
_entity.type
_entity.pdbx_description
1 polymer ?
#
loop_
_entity_poly.entity_id
_entity_poly.type
_entity_poly.pdbx_seq_one_letter_code
_entity_poly.pdbx_strand_id
1 'polypeptide(L)'
;VLEWYRNRGYQPKDMAHAQEALGGNLAGAYAKETDTKVRALLRLAVPAVARGSAGGGDAIRHGILNMMRTHGIREGHRPGIECQFIGQWHQKLHTNSAPDDIIICEGYLAFLASGNVDDMWKTLWEKGNMTREDLSKMCTSGFVDHCKSGAKGLDVVPKHLPQLTNDMREYLKLLKHVHGGSDLFSLCEACKGQYPDHSSEVLAFQVFEGRDDPSTMGKIVQLRRLLEGSTSKRDILMLDVALEAQLRALAERADIAKMERDGLIAHLTVLLEDLQLSRKDTSLDQGIALFVRLTSGKHDLEKWGAEWCKMLHAACDRLALECASTADVLAGLLQGCADELIVAGKKPGAVFSPEAFLAGAAPHGWTWSLGGCFGFY
;
A
#
# COMPACT_ATOMS: atom_id res chain seq x y z
N VAL A 1 -0.54 15.02 17.46
CA VAL A 1 -1.98 14.96 17.08
C VAL A 1 -2.00 14.90 15.57
N LEU A 2 -2.35 13.75 14.98
CA LEU A 2 -2.49 13.57 13.53
C LEU A 2 -3.21 14.80 12.92
N GLU A 3 -2.49 15.62 12.16
CA GLU A 3 -2.93 16.99 11.80
C GLU A 3 -4.20 16.99 10.94
N TRP A 4 -4.47 15.87 10.24
CA TRP A 4 -5.68 15.68 9.45
C TRP A 4 -6.98 15.59 10.28
N TYR A 5 -6.90 15.40 11.60
CA TYR A 5 -8.06 15.41 12.50
C TYR A 5 -8.32 16.77 13.18
N ARG A 6 -7.49 17.81 12.95
CA ARG A 6 -7.66 19.13 13.57
C ARG A 6 -8.63 20.01 12.79
N ASN A 7 -9.76 20.37 13.38
CA ASN A 7 -10.65 21.49 13.00
C ASN A 7 -11.04 21.56 11.50
N ARG A 8 -11.01 20.44 10.80
CA ARG A 8 -11.41 20.38 9.39
C ARG A 8 -12.36 19.20 9.21
N GLY A 9 -13.65 19.51 9.14
CA GLY A 9 -14.65 18.57 8.65
C GLY A 9 -14.66 18.63 7.13
N TYR A 10 -14.44 17.50 6.48
CA TYR A 10 -14.63 17.36 5.04
C TYR A 10 -15.70 16.30 4.83
N GLN A 11 -16.57 16.45 3.84
CA GLN A 11 -17.51 15.36 3.56
C GLN A 11 -16.70 14.18 2.99
N PRO A 12 -16.91 12.93 3.44
CA PRO A 12 -16.17 11.78 2.92
C PRO A 12 -16.17 11.67 1.39
N LYS A 13 -17.27 12.07 0.74
CA LYS A 13 -17.37 12.14 -0.73
C LYS A 13 -16.41 13.15 -1.36
N ASP A 14 -16.14 14.28 -0.70
CA ASP A 14 -15.27 15.34 -1.23
C ASP A 14 -13.81 14.89 -1.15
N MET A 15 -13.44 14.21 -0.05
CA MET A 15 -12.13 13.59 0.10
C MET A 15 -11.91 12.45 -0.89
N ALA A 16 -12.91 11.57 -1.05
CA ALA A 16 -12.84 10.49 -2.02
C ALA A 16 -12.69 11.03 -3.46
N HIS A 17 -13.41 12.11 -3.80
CA HIS A 17 -13.28 12.78 -5.09
C HIS A 17 -11.90 13.44 -5.26
N ALA A 18 -11.36 14.09 -4.23
CA ALA A 18 -10.03 14.68 -4.28
C ALA A 18 -8.92 13.63 -4.46
N GLN A 19 -9.04 12.49 -3.77
CA GLN A 19 -8.15 11.32 -3.92
C GLN A 19 -8.23 10.73 -5.32
N GLU A 20 -9.45 10.55 -5.83
CA GLU A 20 -9.70 10.07 -7.19
C GLU A 20 -9.08 10.99 -8.24
N ALA A 21 -9.27 12.32 -8.11
CA ALA A 21 -8.68 13.31 -9.00
C ALA A 21 -7.15 13.34 -8.92
N LEU A 22 -6.58 13.25 -7.71
CA LEU A 22 -5.13 13.19 -7.51
C LEU A 22 -4.52 11.95 -8.17
N GLY A 23 -5.10 10.77 -7.93
CA GLY A 23 -4.66 9.53 -8.54
C GLY A 23 -4.79 9.55 -10.07
N GLY A 24 -5.88 10.11 -10.60
CA GLY A 24 -6.07 10.30 -12.04
C GLY A 24 -5.03 11.23 -12.66
N ASN A 25 -4.74 12.35 -12.01
CA ASN A 25 -3.70 13.28 -12.46
C ASN A 25 -2.30 12.65 -12.42
N LEU A 26 -2.01 11.86 -11.38
CA LEU A 26 -0.75 11.15 -11.26
C LEU A 26 -0.57 10.12 -12.39
N ALA A 27 -1.62 9.35 -12.71
CA ALA A 27 -1.59 8.41 -13.84
C ALA A 27 -1.45 9.12 -15.19
N GLY A 28 -2.14 10.25 -15.37
CA GLY A 28 -2.01 11.09 -16.55
C GLY A 28 -0.61 11.68 -16.73
N ALA A 29 0.03 12.13 -15.64
CA ALA A 29 1.41 12.62 -15.64
C ALA A 29 2.38 11.48 -15.95
N TYR A 30 2.26 10.34 -15.26
CA TYR A 30 3.09 9.16 -15.49
C TYR A 30 3.01 8.66 -16.94
N ALA A 31 1.84 8.66 -17.56
CA ALA A 31 1.68 8.20 -18.94
C ALA A 31 2.36 9.12 -19.97
N LYS A 32 2.49 10.42 -19.67
CA LYS A 32 3.08 11.42 -20.58
C LYS A 32 4.57 11.65 -20.36
N GLU A 33 5.06 11.32 -19.16
CA GLU A 33 6.44 11.60 -18.76
C GLU A 33 7.45 10.73 -19.51
N THR A 34 8.48 11.36 -20.07
CA THR A 34 9.57 10.72 -20.80
C THR A 34 10.87 10.67 -20.01
N ASP A 35 11.05 11.55 -19.02
CA ASP A 35 12.20 11.50 -18.12
C ASP A 35 12.08 10.32 -17.15
N THR A 36 13.01 9.36 -17.26
CA THR A 36 13.01 8.12 -16.47
C THR A 36 13.10 8.35 -14.97
N LYS A 37 13.74 9.44 -14.53
CA LYS A 37 13.87 9.80 -13.12
C LYS A 37 12.57 10.39 -12.59
N VAL A 38 11.92 11.25 -13.36
CA VAL A 38 10.60 11.80 -12.99
C VAL A 38 9.55 10.70 -12.97
N ARG A 39 9.56 9.77 -13.95
CA ARG A 39 8.71 8.58 -13.93
C ARG A 39 8.88 7.77 -12.65
N ALA A 40 10.13 7.52 -12.23
CA ALA A 40 10.40 6.79 -11.00
C ALA A 40 9.87 7.51 -9.76
N LEU A 41 10.03 8.83 -9.66
CA LEU A 41 9.45 9.63 -8.58
C LEU A 41 7.91 9.57 -8.57
N LEU A 42 7.28 9.66 -9.74
CA LEU A 42 5.82 9.53 -9.86
C LEU A 42 5.35 8.16 -9.38
N ARG A 43 6.04 7.07 -9.76
CA ARG A 43 5.74 5.71 -9.25
C ARG A 43 5.91 5.61 -7.75
N LEU A 44 6.99 6.17 -7.19
CA LEU A 44 7.23 6.19 -5.73
C LEU A 44 6.12 6.94 -4.97
N ALA A 45 5.45 7.89 -5.61
CA ALA A 45 4.33 8.61 -5.00
C ALA A 45 3.01 7.82 -5.01
N VAL A 46 2.80 6.88 -5.94
CA VAL A 46 1.54 6.14 -6.11
C VAL A 46 1.07 5.44 -4.81
N PRO A 47 1.92 4.72 -4.05
CA PRO A 47 1.49 4.05 -2.82
C PRO A 47 1.00 5.01 -1.73
N ALA A 48 1.45 6.27 -1.76
CA ALA A 48 1.05 7.30 -0.80
C ALA A 48 -0.32 7.92 -1.13
N VAL A 49 -0.86 7.65 -2.32
CA VAL A 49 -2.18 8.14 -2.74
C VAL A 49 -3.23 7.08 -2.46
N ALA A 50 -4.17 7.39 -1.57
CA ALA A 50 -5.36 6.55 -1.41
C ALA A 50 -6.17 6.52 -2.71
N ARG A 51 -6.76 5.38 -3.05
CA ARG A 51 -7.45 5.18 -4.34
C ARG A 51 -8.57 6.20 -4.58
N GLY A 52 -9.39 6.42 -3.55
CA GLY A 52 -10.65 7.15 -3.69
C GLY A 52 -11.67 6.35 -4.51
N SER A 53 -12.96 6.49 -4.20
CA SER A 53 -14.03 5.90 -5.00
C SER A 53 -15.25 6.80 -4.90
N ALA A 54 -15.81 7.20 -6.05
CA ALA A 54 -17.10 7.85 -6.12
C ALA A 54 -18.16 6.99 -5.40
N GLY A 55 -18.64 7.47 -4.25
CA GLY A 55 -19.59 6.76 -3.39
C GLY A 55 -18.98 5.83 -2.33
N GLY A 56 -17.65 5.63 -2.31
CA GLY A 56 -16.97 4.78 -1.33
C GLY A 56 -17.16 5.24 0.12
N GLY A 57 -17.12 6.56 0.36
CA GLY A 57 -17.42 7.14 1.67
C GLY A 57 -18.88 6.89 2.11
N ASP A 58 -19.83 6.98 1.18
CA ASP A 58 -21.23 6.65 1.46
C ASP A 58 -21.43 5.15 1.69
N ALA A 59 -20.71 4.29 0.96
CA ALA A 59 -20.73 2.84 1.18
C ALA A 59 -20.22 2.49 2.58
N ILE A 60 -19.10 3.08 3.03
CA ILE A 60 -18.57 2.90 4.40
C ILE A 60 -19.61 3.31 5.45
N ARG A 61 -20.19 4.50 5.30
CA ARG A 61 -21.22 5.02 6.21
C ARG A 61 -22.45 4.13 6.24
N HIS A 62 -22.98 3.74 5.09
CA HIS A 62 -24.16 2.88 5.00
C HIS A 62 -23.88 1.45 5.44
N GLY A 63 -22.66 0.94 5.27
CA GLY A 63 -22.27 -0.41 5.66
C GLY A 63 -22.35 -0.62 7.17
N ILE A 64 -21.73 0.25 7.97
CA ILE A 64 -21.80 0.18 9.43
C ILE A 64 -23.22 0.43 9.93
N LEU A 65 -23.95 1.35 9.28
CA LEU A 65 -25.34 1.63 9.58
C LEU A 65 -26.25 0.41 9.35
N ASN A 66 -26.11 -0.26 8.21
CA ASN A 66 -26.87 -1.47 7.90
C ASN A 66 -26.56 -2.58 8.89
N MET A 67 -25.30 -2.78 9.25
CA MET A 67 -24.89 -3.74 10.29
C MET A 67 -25.55 -3.42 11.63
N MET A 68 -25.53 -2.16 12.08
CA MET A 68 -26.21 -1.74 13.30
C MET A 68 -27.70 -2.10 13.26
N ARG A 69 -28.37 -1.83 12.13
CA ARG A 69 -29.81 -2.10 11.95
C ARG A 69 -30.12 -3.60 11.93
N THR A 70 -29.31 -4.40 11.25
CA THR A 70 -29.45 -5.86 11.15
C THR A 70 -29.35 -6.51 12.52
N HIS A 71 -28.43 -6.05 13.37
CA HIS A 71 -28.18 -6.62 14.69
C HIS A 71 -28.93 -5.91 15.82
N GLY A 72 -29.84 -4.99 15.50
CA GLY A 72 -30.63 -4.27 16.50
C GLY A 72 -29.78 -3.41 17.45
N ILE A 73 -28.63 -2.91 17.00
CA ILE A 73 -27.80 -1.97 17.76
C ILE A 73 -28.47 -0.60 17.73
N ARG A 74 -28.48 0.09 18.88
CA ARG A 74 -29.11 1.41 19.01
C ARG A 74 -28.49 2.42 18.03
N GLU A 75 -29.37 3.12 17.32
CA GLU A 75 -29.05 4.22 16.42
C GLU A 75 -29.92 5.43 16.80
N GLY A 76 -29.32 6.50 17.33
CA GLY A 76 -30.06 7.68 17.79
C GLY A 76 -31.17 7.33 18.79
N HIS A 77 -32.43 7.63 18.42
CA HIS A 77 -33.61 7.38 19.24
C HIS A 77 -34.19 5.96 19.09
N ARG A 78 -33.68 5.15 18.16
CA ARG A 78 -34.18 3.79 17.96
C ARG A 78 -33.76 2.90 19.14
N PRO A 79 -34.70 2.20 19.81
CA PRO A 79 -34.34 1.27 20.87
C PRO A 79 -33.54 0.09 20.31
N GLY A 80 -32.58 -0.41 21.08
CA GLY A 80 -31.70 -1.50 20.65
C GLY A 80 -30.60 -1.80 21.67
N ILE A 81 -29.67 -2.67 21.29
CA ILE A 81 -28.48 -2.99 22.07
C ILE A 81 -27.61 -1.74 22.15
N GLU A 82 -27.36 -1.27 23.37
CA GLU A 82 -26.42 -0.19 23.64
C GLU A 82 -24.98 -0.67 23.36
N CYS A 83 -24.35 -0.06 22.36
CA CYS A 83 -22.93 -0.18 22.09
C CYS A 83 -22.38 1.20 21.74
N GLN A 84 -21.93 1.93 22.75
CA GLN A 84 -21.46 3.32 22.58
C GLN A 84 -20.29 3.42 21.61
N PHE A 85 -19.38 2.44 21.62
CA PHE A 85 -18.23 2.41 20.71
C PHE A 85 -18.66 2.40 19.24
N ILE A 86 -19.58 1.51 18.85
CA ILE A 86 -20.10 1.45 17.47
C ILE A 86 -20.87 2.73 17.12
N GLY A 87 -21.63 3.29 18.06
CA GLY A 87 -22.32 4.56 17.86
C GLY A 87 -21.37 5.73 17.62
N GLN A 88 -20.29 5.84 18.41
CA GLN A 88 -19.25 6.84 18.23
C GLN A 88 -18.49 6.66 16.91
N TRP A 89 -18.23 5.40 16.51
CA TRP A 89 -17.55 5.11 15.25
C TRP A 89 -18.43 5.44 14.04
N HIS A 90 -19.70 5.04 14.07
CA HIS A 90 -20.68 5.44 13.06
C HIS A 90 -20.74 6.97 12.93
N GLN A 91 -20.78 7.70 14.05
CA GLN A 91 -20.76 9.16 14.06
C GLN A 91 -19.49 9.74 13.43
N LYS A 92 -18.30 9.21 13.77
CA LYS A 92 -17.03 9.58 13.15
C LYS A 92 -17.08 9.39 11.63
N LEU A 93 -17.61 8.26 11.15
CA LEU A 93 -17.63 7.91 9.73
C LEU A 93 -18.56 8.81 8.90
N HIS A 94 -19.52 9.50 9.52
CA HIS A 94 -20.31 10.54 8.84
C HIS A 94 -19.49 11.76 8.43
N THR A 95 -18.44 12.05 9.18
CA THR A 95 -17.68 13.30 9.07
C THR A 95 -16.24 13.09 8.64
N ASN A 96 -15.69 11.88 8.84
CA ASN A 96 -14.35 11.53 8.42
C ASN A 96 -14.12 9.99 8.43
N SER A 97 -14.13 9.38 7.24
CA SER A 97 -13.59 8.04 7.03
C SER A 97 -12.14 8.14 6.54
N ALA A 98 -11.25 7.35 7.13
CA ALA A 98 -9.82 7.40 6.91
C ALA A 98 -9.21 5.98 6.87
N PRO A 99 -7.98 5.82 6.33
CA PRO A 99 -7.28 4.54 6.35
C PRO A 99 -7.16 3.90 7.74
N ASP A 100 -7.06 4.71 8.80
CA ASP A 100 -7.04 4.27 10.20
C ASP A 100 -8.26 3.40 10.58
N ASP A 101 -9.40 3.57 9.89
CA ASP A 101 -10.61 2.76 10.11
C ASP A 101 -10.41 1.28 9.76
N ILE A 102 -9.49 0.94 8.85
CA ILE A 102 -9.10 -0.45 8.57
C ILE A 102 -8.52 -1.07 9.84
N ILE A 103 -7.60 -0.37 10.50
CA ILE A 103 -6.90 -0.85 11.70
C ILE A 103 -7.87 -0.94 12.89
N ILE A 104 -8.77 0.05 13.03
CA ILE A 104 -9.85 0.02 14.03
C ILE A 104 -10.74 -1.21 13.83
N CYS A 105 -11.11 -1.52 12.58
CA CYS A 105 -11.92 -2.69 12.26
C CYS A 105 -11.20 -4.01 12.56
N GLU A 106 -9.91 -4.11 12.24
CA GLU A 106 -9.08 -5.28 12.56
C GLU A 106 -8.92 -5.48 14.06
N GLY A 107 -8.70 -4.41 14.82
CA GLY A 107 -8.66 -4.46 16.29
C GLY A 107 -10.00 -4.89 16.88
N TYR A 108 -11.11 -4.36 16.39
CA TYR A 108 -12.43 -4.77 16.85
C TYR A 108 -12.70 -6.26 16.55
N LEU A 109 -12.28 -6.76 15.39
CA LEU A 109 -12.37 -8.19 15.05
C LEU A 109 -11.54 -9.07 16.00
N ALA A 110 -10.35 -8.63 16.41
CA ALA A 110 -9.54 -9.34 17.41
C ALA A 110 -10.28 -9.45 18.75
N PHE A 111 -10.88 -8.35 19.21
CA PHE A 111 -11.72 -8.35 20.41
C PHE A 111 -12.98 -9.21 20.25
N LEU A 112 -13.67 -9.18 19.10
CA LEU A 112 -14.82 -10.05 18.87
C LEU A 112 -14.44 -11.53 18.96
N ALA A 113 -13.26 -11.90 18.47
CA ALA A 113 -12.77 -13.27 18.49
C ALA A 113 -12.39 -13.75 19.91
N SER A 114 -11.75 -12.90 20.72
CA SER A 114 -11.23 -13.29 22.03
C SER A 114 -12.11 -12.94 23.23
N GLY A 115 -12.97 -11.93 23.09
CA GLY A 115 -13.69 -11.32 24.21
C GLY A 115 -12.81 -10.45 25.12
N ASN A 116 -11.50 -10.36 24.83
CA ASN A 116 -10.56 -9.56 25.60
C ASN A 116 -10.23 -8.26 24.88
N VAL A 117 -10.54 -7.12 25.51
CA VAL A 117 -10.32 -5.79 24.93
C VAL A 117 -8.82 -5.50 24.73
N ASP A 118 -7.93 -6.14 25.48
CA ASP A 118 -6.48 -5.94 25.33
C ASP A 118 -5.97 -6.43 23.97
N ASP A 119 -6.62 -7.42 23.34
CA ASP A 119 -6.26 -7.88 22.00
C ASP A 119 -6.59 -6.85 20.92
N MET A 120 -7.66 -6.07 21.11
CA MET A 120 -7.94 -4.92 20.25
C MET A 120 -6.85 -3.87 20.38
N TRP A 121 -6.47 -3.50 21.60
CA TRP A 121 -5.44 -2.48 21.83
C TRP A 121 -4.06 -2.91 21.33
N LYS A 122 -3.72 -4.19 21.53
CA LYS A 122 -2.53 -4.80 20.96
C LYS A 122 -2.52 -4.69 19.44
N THR A 123 -3.63 -5.06 18.78
CA THR A 123 -3.75 -4.97 17.32
C THR A 123 -3.63 -3.53 16.81
N LEU A 124 -4.27 -2.57 17.48
CA LEU A 124 -4.18 -1.15 17.15
C LEU A 124 -2.75 -0.61 17.26
N TRP A 125 -2.01 -1.02 18.30
CA TRP A 125 -0.62 -0.63 18.49
C TRP A 125 0.30 -1.29 17.47
N GLU A 126 0.25 -2.62 17.33
CA GLU A 126 1.16 -3.38 16.48
C GLU A 126 1.01 -3.04 14.99
N LYS A 127 -0.21 -2.71 14.55
CA LYS A 127 -0.49 -2.41 13.14
C LYS A 127 -0.51 -0.92 12.82
N GLY A 128 -1.06 -0.10 13.72
CA GLY A 128 -1.28 1.32 13.45
C GLY A 128 -0.45 2.27 14.30
N ASN A 129 0.28 1.77 15.31
CA ASN A 129 0.90 2.60 16.34
C ASN A 129 -0.12 3.55 17.02
N MET A 130 -1.37 3.09 17.16
CA MET A 130 -2.49 3.90 17.62
C MET A 130 -2.75 3.69 19.11
N THR A 131 -2.79 4.79 19.87
CA THR A 131 -3.07 4.76 21.31
C THR A 131 -4.55 5.00 21.61
N ARG A 132 -4.97 4.73 22.86
CA ARG A 132 -6.32 5.07 23.35
C ARG A 132 -6.57 6.58 23.24
N GLU A 133 -5.56 7.36 23.55
CA GLU A 133 -5.59 8.82 23.46
C GLU A 133 -5.79 9.28 22.01
N ASP A 134 -5.23 8.58 21.02
CA ASP A 134 -5.45 8.91 19.60
C ASP A 134 -6.90 8.65 19.18
N LEU A 135 -7.46 7.50 19.57
CA LEU A 135 -8.88 7.18 19.32
C LEU A 135 -9.82 8.20 19.99
N SER A 136 -9.52 8.65 21.21
CA SER A 136 -10.31 9.67 21.92
C SER A 136 -10.32 11.03 21.19
N LYS A 137 -9.31 11.33 20.38
CA LYS A 137 -9.24 12.58 19.61
C LYS A 137 -10.01 12.53 18.30
N MET A 138 -10.47 11.34 17.86
CA MET A 138 -11.14 11.21 16.57
C MET A 138 -12.54 11.86 16.51
N CYS A 139 -13.10 12.30 17.65
CA CYS A 139 -14.36 13.08 17.69
C CYS A 139 -14.27 14.48 17.08
N THR A 140 -13.07 15.04 16.89
CA THR A 140 -12.88 16.43 16.45
C THR A 140 -12.88 16.61 14.94
N SER A 141 -13.19 15.57 14.16
CA SER A 141 -13.21 15.65 12.70
C SER A 141 -14.63 15.88 12.19
N GLY A 142 -14.98 17.14 11.88
CA GLY A 142 -16.30 17.52 11.39
C GLY A 142 -16.60 19.03 11.48
N PHE A 143 -17.56 19.52 10.68
CA PHE A 143 -18.06 20.91 10.72
C PHE A 143 -18.72 21.30 12.05
N VAL A 144 -19.01 20.30 12.89
CA VAL A 144 -19.55 20.47 14.23
C VAL A 144 -18.56 19.82 15.17
N ASP A 145 -18.05 20.61 16.11
CA ASP A 145 -17.37 20.10 17.29
C ASP A 145 -18.32 19.14 18.03
N HIS A 146 -18.14 17.82 17.85
CA HIS A 146 -18.93 16.81 18.54
C HIS A 146 -18.64 16.79 20.05
N CYS A 147 -17.64 17.54 20.54
CA CYS A 147 -17.49 17.79 21.97
C CYS A 147 -18.63 18.66 22.52
N LYS A 148 -19.36 19.42 21.68
CA LYS A 148 -20.59 20.14 22.11
C LYS A 148 -21.75 19.20 22.45
N SER A 149 -21.77 17.98 21.90
CA SER A 149 -22.69 16.91 22.29
C SER A 149 -22.19 16.08 23.48
N GLY A 150 -21.03 16.40 24.05
CA GLY A 150 -20.39 15.62 25.13
C GLY A 150 -19.66 14.36 24.66
N ALA A 151 -19.51 14.15 23.35
CA ALA A 151 -18.80 12.99 22.80
C ALA A 151 -17.27 13.19 22.87
N LYS A 152 -16.55 12.16 23.32
CA LYS A 152 -15.11 12.18 23.64
C LYS A 152 -14.25 11.29 22.71
N GLY A 153 -14.70 11.09 21.47
CA GLY A 153 -14.02 10.25 20.48
C GLY A 153 -14.36 8.79 20.64
N LEU A 154 -13.50 7.90 20.18
CA LEU A 154 -13.61 6.45 20.38
C LEU A 154 -12.98 6.07 21.73
N ASP A 155 -13.47 6.65 22.82
CA ASP A 155 -12.87 6.57 24.15
C ASP A 155 -13.53 5.54 25.09
N VAL A 156 -14.62 4.92 24.64
CA VAL A 156 -15.36 3.95 25.44
C VAL A 156 -14.91 2.52 25.17
N VAL A 157 -14.95 1.68 26.21
CA VAL A 157 -14.69 0.25 26.07
C VAL A 157 -15.79 -0.38 25.20
N PRO A 158 -15.44 -1.08 24.11
CA PRO A 158 -16.43 -1.72 23.26
C PRO A 158 -17.19 -2.83 24.00
N LYS A 159 -18.48 -2.98 23.66
CA LYS A 159 -19.26 -4.13 24.10
C LYS A 159 -18.91 -5.35 23.24
N HIS A 160 -18.67 -6.49 23.89
CA HIS A 160 -18.41 -7.74 23.17
C HIS A 160 -19.71 -8.22 22.51
N LEU A 161 -19.71 -8.26 21.18
CA LEU A 161 -20.88 -8.61 20.35
C LEU A 161 -20.44 -9.63 19.29
N PRO A 162 -20.13 -10.87 19.67
CA PRO A 162 -19.53 -11.87 18.79
C PRO A 162 -20.38 -12.19 17.55
N GLN A 163 -21.69 -11.96 17.61
CA GLN A 163 -22.60 -12.09 16.47
C GLN A 163 -22.27 -11.15 15.29
N LEU A 164 -21.51 -10.08 15.52
CA LEU A 164 -21.08 -9.15 14.47
C LEU A 164 -19.90 -9.66 13.65
N THR A 165 -19.26 -10.76 14.05
CA THR A 165 -17.95 -11.18 13.50
C THR A 165 -17.95 -11.29 11.97
N ASN A 166 -18.97 -11.91 11.37
CA ASN A 166 -19.00 -12.09 9.92
C ASN A 166 -19.26 -10.78 9.18
N ASP A 167 -20.20 -9.96 9.66
CA ASP A 167 -20.47 -8.65 9.05
C ASP A 167 -19.30 -7.68 9.21
N MET A 168 -18.58 -7.73 10.33
CA MET A 168 -17.34 -6.96 10.52
C MET A 168 -16.23 -7.40 9.56
N ARG A 169 -16.14 -8.70 9.21
CA ARG A 169 -15.19 -9.18 8.20
C ARG A 169 -15.55 -8.68 6.80
N GLU A 170 -16.82 -8.69 6.43
CA GLU A 170 -17.28 -8.12 5.16
C GLU A 170 -17.09 -6.59 5.14
N TYR A 171 -17.36 -5.93 6.27
CA TYR A 171 -17.14 -4.49 6.42
C TYR A 171 -15.65 -4.12 6.32
N LEU A 172 -14.75 -4.95 6.84
CA LEU A 172 -13.31 -4.77 6.66
C LEU A 172 -12.91 -4.81 5.18
N LYS A 173 -13.49 -5.70 4.38
CA LYS A 173 -13.23 -5.75 2.93
C LYS A 173 -13.66 -4.45 2.25
N LEU A 174 -14.81 -3.89 2.64
CA LEU A 174 -15.27 -2.59 2.15
C LEU A 174 -14.31 -1.45 2.52
N LEU A 175 -13.86 -1.40 3.79
CA LEU A 175 -12.89 -0.40 4.24
C LEU A 175 -11.57 -0.52 3.45
N LYS A 176 -11.06 -1.73 3.24
CA LYS A 176 -9.87 -1.98 2.42
C LYS A 176 -10.10 -1.62 0.96
N HIS A 177 -11.28 -1.85 0.40
CA HIS A 177 -11.59 -1.47 -0.97
C HIS A 177 -11.55 0.05 -1.21
N VAL A 178 -12.01 0.84 -0.23
CA VAL A 178 -12.10 2.29 -0.34
C VAL A 178 -10.79 2.98 0.08
N HIS A 179 -10.15 2.50 1.14
CA HIS A 179 -8.96 3.14 1.73
C HIS A 179 -7.63 2.41 1.43
N GLY A 180 -7.66 1.13 1.08
CA GLY A 180 -6.48 0.33 0.75
C GLY A 180 -5.98 0.58 -0.67
N GLY A 181 -5.38 1.77 -0.90
CA GLY A 181 -4.79 2.14 -2.20
C GLY A 181 -3.67 1.23 -2.70
N SER A 182 -3.17 0.33 -1.85
CA SER A 182 -2.15 -0.67 -2.19
C SER A 182 -2.62 -2.11 -1.94
N ASP A 183 -3.88 -2.34 -1.57
CA ASP A 183 -4.40 -3.69 -1.33
C ASP A 183 -4.60 -4.41 -2.67
N LEU A 184 -3.81 -5.46 -2.87
CA LEU A 184 -3.74 -6.17 -4.15
C LEU A 184 -5.11 -6.68 -4.61
N PHE A 185 -5.91 -7.26 -3.70
CA PHE A 185 -7.25 -7.76 -4.04
C PHE A 185 -8.17 -6.62 -4.49
N SER A 186 -8.22 -5.56 -3.69
CA SER A 186 -9.05 -4.39 -3.96
C SER A 186 -8.72 -3.75 -5.31
N LEU A 187 -7.43 -3.71 -5.67
CA LEU A 187 -6.97 -3.23 -6.97
C LEU A 187 -7.32 -4.20 -8.10
N CYS A 188 -7.21 -5.52 -7.88
CA CYS A 188 -7.67 -6.52 -8.86
C CYS A 188 -9.16 -6.35 -9.19
N GLU A 189 -10.01 -6.15 -8.17
CA GLU A 189 -11.44 -5.88 -8.33
C GLU A 189 -11.70 -4.52 -9.01
N ALA A 190 -10.99 -3.47 -8.59
CA ALA A 190 -11.14 -2.12 -9.13
C ALA A 190 -10.83 -2.03 -10.64
N CYS A 191 -9.89 -2.84 -11.11
CA CYS A 191 -9.49 -2.88 -12.51
C CYS A 191 -10.45 -3.65 -13.42
N LYS A 192 -11.50 -4.30 -12.91
CA LYS A 192 -12.51 -4.98 -13.73
C LYS A 192 -13.10 -4.04 -14.79
N GLY A 193 -13.15 -4.50 -16.03
CA GLY A 193 -13.54 -3.68 -17.19
C GLY A 193 -12.50 -2.65 -17.65
N GLN A 194 -11.38 -2.51 -16.93
CA GLN A 194 -10.25 -1.65 -17.29
C GLN A 194 -9.05 -2.43 -17.82
N TYR A 195 -8.98 -3.74 -17.57
CA TYR A 195 -7.96 -4.64 -18.12
C TYR A 195 -7.89 -4.57 -19.65
N PRO A 196 -6.71 -4.77 -20.26
CA PRO A 196 -6.56 -4.85 -21.71
C PRO A 196 -7.42 -5.96 -22.35
N ASP A 197 -7.49 -7.12 -21.67
CA ASP A 197 -8.25 -8.29 -22.08
C ASP A 197 -8.67 -9.14 -20.87
N HIS A 198 -9.54 -10.12 -21.12
CA HIS A 198 -10.02 -11.03 -20.08
C HIS A 198 -8.90 -11.92 -19.51
N SER A 199 -7.89 -12.25 -20.31
CA SER A 199 -6.75 -13.07 -19.86
C SER A 199 -5.91 -12.34 -18.80
N SER A 200 -5.74 -11.02 -18.95
CA SER A 200 -5.06 -10.15 -17.99
C SER A 200 -5.84 -10.06 -16.68
N GLU A 201 -7.17 -9.98 -16.74
CA GLU A 201 -8.04 -10.02 -15.56
C GLU A 201 -7.88 -11.35 -14.81
N VAL A 202 -7.99 -12.47 -15.53
CA VAL A 202 -7.82 -13.81 -14.93
C VAL A 202 -6.43 -13.95 -14.29
N LEU A 203 -5.37 -13.48 -14.97
CA LEU A 203 -4.01 -13.51 -14.44
C LEU A 203 -3.86 -12.66 -13.17
N ALA A 204 -4.53 -11.51 -13.07
CA ALA A 204 -4.53 -10.68 -11.86
C ALA A 204 -5.10 -11.42 -10.64
N PHE A 205 -6.19 -12.16 -10.81
CA PHE A 205 -6.74 -12.99 -9.74
C PHE A 205 -5.88 -14.20 -9.41
N GLN A 206 -5.24 -14.84 -10.40
CA GLN A 206 -4.27 -15.91 -10.16
C GLN A 206 -3.04 -15.43 -9.37
N VAL A 207 -2.54 -14.23 -9.67
CA VAL A 207 -1.46 -13.59 -8.92
C VAL A 207 -1.90 -13.32 -7.48
N PHE A 208 -3.12 -12.80 -7.29
CA PHE A 208 -3.65 -12.58 -5.95
C PHE A 208 -3.78 -13.89 -5.15
N GLU A 209 -4.34 -14.94 -5.75
CA GLU A 209 -4.50 -16.25 -5.11
C GLU A 209 -3.15 -16.87 -4.72
N GLY A 210 -2.15 -16.76 -5.60
CA GLY A 210 -0.78 -17.25 -5.40
C GLY A 210 0.19 -16.25 -4.77
N ARG A 211 -0.28 -15.13 -4.21
CA ARG A 211 0.57 -13.97 -3.84
C ARG A 211 1.73 -14.32 -2.88
N ASP A 212 1.57 -15.33 -2.03
CA ASP A 212 2.61 -15.75 -1.08
C ASP A 212 3.52 -16.87 -1.61
N ASP A 213 3.25 -17.41 -2.81
CA ASP A 213 4.06 -18.43 -3.46
C ASP A 213 5.18 -17.79 -4.32
N PRO A 214 6.47 -18.12 -4.10
CA PRO A 214 7.58 -17.66 -4.95
C PRO A 214 7.40 -17.94 -6.44
N SER A 215 6.66 -18.98 -6.82
CA SER A 215 6.38 -19.30 -8.23
C SER A 215 5.57 -18.20 -8.95
N THR A 216 4.92 -17.32 -8.18
CA THR A 216 4.07 -16.24 -8.70
C THR A 216 4.87 -15.06 -9.26
N MET A 217 6.18 -14.94 -8.97
CA MET A 217 7.00 -13.81 -9.47
C MET A 217 6.96 -13.68 -11.00
N GLY A 218 7.02 -14.80 -11.73
CA GLY A 218 6.93 -14.78 -13.19
C GLY A 218 5.55 -14.31 -13.71
N LYS A 219 4.47 -14.71 -13.02
CA LYS A 219 3.11 -14.27 -13.34
C LYS A 219 2.93 -12.78 -13.09
N ILE A 220 3.56 -12.24 -12.05
CA ILE A 220 3.56 -10.80 -11.75
C ILE A 220 4.18 -10.02 -12.91
N VAL A 221 5.40 -10.37 -13.35
CA VAL A 221 6.07 -9.69 -14.47
C VAL A 221 5.26 -9.80 -15.76
N GLN A 222 4.69 -10.98 -16.03
CA GLN A 222 3.81 -11.19 -17.19
C GLN A 222 2.61 -10.24 -17.16
N LEU A 223 1.93 -10.13 -16.01
CA LEU A 223 0.79 -9.24 -15.85
C LEU A 223 1.20 -7.78 -16.03
N ARG A 224 2.29 -7.34 -15.38
CA ARG A 224 2.80 -5.97 -15.50
C ARG A 224 3.08 -5.59 -16.96
N ARG A 225 3.66 -6.51 -17.75
CA ARG A 225 3.88 -6.32 -19.19
C ARG A 225 2.57 -6.13 -19.96
N LEU A 226 1.54 -6.91 -19.66
CA LEU A 226 0.21 -6.75 -20.28
C LEU A 226 -0.43 -5.40 -19.92
N LEU A 227 -0.24 -4.94 -18.68
CA LEU A 227 -0.81 -3.70 -18.17
C LEU A 227 -0.12 -2.42 -18.68
N GLU A 228 1.11 -2.52 -19.19
CA GLU A 228 1.97 -1.38 -19.53
C GLU A 228 1.26 -0.31 -20.37
N GLY A 229 0.57 -0.75 -21.44
CA GLY A 229 -0.17 0.12 -22.36
C GLY A 229 -1.43 0.77 -21.76
N SER A 230 -1.87 0.35 -20.59
CA SER A 230 -3.08 0.83 -19.90
C SER A 230 -2.79 1.63 -18.62
N THR A 231 -1.52 1.89 -18.30
CA THR A 231 -1.08 2.62 -17.09
C THR A 231 -1.50 4.10 -17.04
N SER A 232 -2.11 4.63 -18.11
CA SER A 232 -2.80 5.93 -18.07
C SER A 232 -4.10 5.91 -17.25
N LYS A 233 -4.67 4.72 -17.02
CA LYS A 233 -5.80 4.53 -16.12
C LYS A 233 -5.28 4.44 -14.68
N ARG A 234 -5.85 5.25 -13.78
CA ARG A 234 -5.46 5.31 -12.36
C ARG A 234 -5.38 3.93 -11.72
N ASP A 235 -6.47 3.17 -11.75
CA ASP A 235 -6.54 1.88 -11.05
C ASP A 235 -5.51 0.88 -11.60
N ILE A 236 -5.23 0.92 -12.92
CA ILE A 236 -4.21 0.08 -13.55
C ILE A 236 -2.80 0.48 -13.12
N LEU A 237 -2.50 1.78 -13.02
CA LEU A 237 -1.20 2.23 -12.48
C LEU A 237 -1.02 1.80 -11.03
N MET A 238 -2.06 1.96 -10.21
CA MET A 238 -2.02 1.55 -8.80
C MET A 238 -1.82 0.04 -8.67
N LEU A 239 -2.51 -0.77 -9.51
CA LEU A 239 -2.30 -2.21 -9.58
C LEU A 239 -0.88 -2.56 -10.01
N ASP A 240 -0.33 -1.92 -11.04
CA ASP A 240 1.05 -2.16 -11.50
C ASP A 240 2.10 -1.87 -10.41
N VAL A 241 1.91 -0.81 -9.62
CA VAL A 241 2.78 -0.49 -8.48
C VAL A 241 2.59 -1.48 -7.32
N ALA A 242 1.36 -1.93 -7.04
CA ALA A 242 1.11 -2.96 -6.02
C ALA A 242 1.72 -4.32 -6.40
N LEU A 243 1.71 -4.65 -7.70
CA LEU A 243 2.36 -5.84 -8.25
C LEU A 243 3.88 -5.78 -8.07
N GLU A 244 4.51 -4.64 -8.35
CA GLU A 244 5.94 -4.40 -8.09
C GLU A 244 6.29 -4.62 -6.60
N ALA A 245 5.46 -4.07 -5.70
CA ALA A 245 5.64 -4.25 -4.25
C ALA A 245 5.50 -5.73 -3.82
N GLN A 246 4.55 -6.47 -4.40
CA GLN A 246 4.37 -7.89 -4.14
C GLN A 246 5.57 -8.72 -4.63
N LEU A 247 6.08 -8.41 -5.82
CA LEU A 247 7.26 -9.08 -6.37
C LEU A 247 8.49 -8.82 -5.50
N ARG A 248 8.69 -7.58 -5.05
CA ARG A 248 9.75 -7.23 -4.10
C ARG A 248 9.64 -8.04 -2.80
N ALA A 249 8.44 -8.14 -2.23
CA ALA A 249 8.21 -8.90 -1.01
C ALA A 249 8.52 -10.39 -1.18
N LEU A 250 8.20 -10.99 -2.34
CA LEU A 250 8.56 -12.37 -2.67
C LEU A 250 10.08 -12.53 -2.85
N ALA A 251 10.73 -11.57 -3.51
CA ALA A 251 12.17 -11.58 -3.73
C ALA A 251 12.96 -11.48 -2.42
N GLU A 252 12.57 -10.57 -1.52
CA GLU A 252 13.22 -10.38 -0.21
C GLU A 252 13.04 -11.60 0.73
N ARG A 253 11.99 -12.40 0.54
CA ARG A 253 11.76 -13.66 1.29
C ARG A 253 12.52 -14.86 0.71
N ALA A 254 13.09 -14.72 -0.48
CA ALA A 254 13.71 -15.84 -1.17
C ALA A 254 15.01 -16.27 -0.49
N ASP A 255 15.18 -17.57 -0.27
CA ASP A 255 16.41 -18.13 0.29
C ASP A 255 17.46 -18.30 -0.82
N ILE A 256 18.06 -17.16 -1.22
CA ILE A 256 19.05 -17.08 -2.30
C ILE A 256 20.22 -18.05 -2.06
N ALA A 257 20.61 -18.27 -0.80
CA ALA A 257 21.72 -19.15 -0.44
C ALA A 257 21.46 -20.64 -0.76
N LYS A 258 20.19 -21.05 -0.84
CA LYS A 258 19.81 -22.42 -1.21
C LYS A 258 19.49 -22.61 -2.68
N MET A 259 19.49 -21.54 -3.48
CA MET A 259 19.21 -21.65 -4.91
C MET A 259 20.39 -22.28 -5.63
N GLU A 260 20.08 -23.19 -6.55
CA GLU A 260 21.08 -23.66 -7.51
C GLU A 260 21.48 -22.52 -8.47
N ARG A 261 22.60 -22.71 -9.16
CA ARG A 261 23.18 -21.67 -10.01
C ARG A 261 22.23 -21.20 -11.12
N ASP A 262 21.49 -22.11 -11.75
CA ASP A 262 20.49 -21.76 -12.76
C ASP A 262 19.25 -21.09 -12.15
N GLY A 263 18.88 -21.47 -10.92
CA GLY A 263 17.83 -20.81 -10.13
C GLY A 263 18.18 -19.35 -9.82
N LEU A 264 19.44 -19.06 -9.48
CA LEU A 264 19.92 -17.69 -9.27
C LEU A 264 19.78 -16.83 -10.53
N ILE A 265 20.16 -17.38 -11.68
CA ILE A 265 20.02 -16.70 -12.97
C ILE A 265 18.55 -16.43 -13.29
N ALA A 266 17.69 -17.44 -13.12
CA ALA A 266 16.25 -17.29 -13.36
C ALA A 266 15.63 -16.24 -12.44
N HIS A 267 16.00 -16.25 -11.15
CA HIS A 267 15.54 -15.27 -10.18
C HIS A 267 15.97 -13.84 -10.57
N LEU A 268 17.25 -13.64 -10.88
CA LEU A 268 17.77 -12.34 -11.32
C LEU A 268 17.12 -11.88 -12.64
N THR A 269 16.85 -12.80 -13.57
CA THR A 269 16.16 -12.48 -14.83
C THR A 269 14.80 -11.86 -14.57
N VAL A 270 14.00 -12.44 -13.67
CA VAL A 270 12.67 -11.92 -13.31
C VAL A 270 12.78 -10.53 -12.66
N LEU A 271 13.75 -10.31 -11.78
CA LEU A 271 13.98 -9.00 -11.15
C LEU A 271 14.40 -7.94 -12.17
N LEU A 272 15.23 -8.30 -13.15
CA LEU A 272 15.65 -7.37 -14.20
C LEU A 272 14.51 -7.02 -15.16
N GLU A 273 13.67 -7.99 -15.52
CA GLU A 273 12.46 -7.72 -16.32
C GLU A 273 11.49 -6.78 -15.59
N ASP A 274 11.31 -6.98 -14.28
CA ASP A 274 10.52 -6.09 -13.43
C ASP A 274 11.07 -4.65 -13.43
N LEU A 275 12.39 -4.52 -13.23
CA LEU A 275 13.08 -3.23 -13.21
C LEU A 275 12.99 -2.52 -14.58
N GLN A 276 13.11 -3.25 -15.68
CA GLN A 276 12.97 -2.73 -17.04
C GLN A 276 11.59 -2.08 -17.26
N LEU A 277 10.51 -2.73 -16.81
CA LEU A 277 9.14 -2.21 -16.91
C LEU A 277 8.96 -0.90 -16.13
N SER A 278 9.59 -0.78 -14.95
CA SER A 278 9.51 0.41 -14.11
C SER A 278 10.35 1.58 -14.62
N ARG A 279 11.59 1.31 -15.07
CA ARG A 279 12.63 2.32 -15.29
C ARG A 279 12.64 2.88 -16.71
N LYS A 280 12.42 2.06 -17.73
CA LYS A 280 12.52 2.42 -19.16
C LYS A 280 13.80 3.20 -19.50
N ASP A 281 14.92 2.81 -18.89
CA ASP A 281 16.21 3.47 -19.06
C ASP A 281 17.07 2.73 -20.08
N THR A 282 17.61 3.47 -21.06
CA THR A 282 18.37 2.88 -22.17
C THR A 282 19.68 2.22 -21.72
N SER A 283 20.38 2.79 -20.74
CA SER A 283 21.65 2.23 -20.26
C SER A 283 21.42 0.93 -19.50
N LEU A 284 20.35 0.91 -18.68
CA LEU A 284 19.86 -0.28 -18.01
C LEU A 284 19.44 -1.36 -19.01
N ASP A 285 18.64 -1.00 -20.03
CA ASP A 285 18.18 -1.92 -21.06
C ASP A 285 19.33 -2.60 -21.80
N GLN A 286 20.42 -1.86 -22.08
CA GLN A 286 21.62 -2.43 -22.69
C GLN A 286 22.30 -3.45 -21.77
N GLY A 287 22.38 -3.17 -20.46
CA GLY A 287 22.92 -4.10 -19.47
C GLY A 287 22.07 -5.37 -19.37
N ILE A 288 20.74 -5.22 -19.32
CA ILE A 288 19.80 -6.33 -19.26
C ILE A 288 19.88 -7.17 -20.53
N ALA A 289 19.93 -6.54 -21.72
CA ALA A 289 20.07 -7.24 -22.98
C ALA A 289 21.37 -8.07 -23.07
N LEU A 290 22.47 -7.54 -22.54
CA LEU A 290 23.74 -8.28 -22.44
C LEU A 290 23.58 -9.50 -21.51
N PHE A 291 23.00 -9.30 -20.32
CA PHE A 291 22.75 -10.38 -19.36
C PHE A 291 21.86 -11.48 -19.97
N VAL A 292 20.71 -11.12 -20.56
CA VAL A 292 19.79 -12.06 -21.20
C VAL A 292 20.46 -12.82 -22.34
N ARG A 293 21.27 -12.15 -23.17
CA ARG A 293 22.01 -12.83 -24.25
C ARG A 293 22.96 -13.90 -23.70
N LEU A 294 23.66 -13.60 -22.60
CA LEU A 294 24.58 -14.51 -21.91
C LEU A 294 23.86 -15.69 -21.24
N THR A 295 22.64 -15.49 -20.75
CA THR A 295 21.89 -16.55 -20.05
C THR A 295 21.04 -17.39 -20.99
N SER A 296 20.62 -16.83 -22.14
CA SER A 296 19.86 -17.55 -23.16
C SER A 296 20.71 -18.44 -24.07
N GLY A 297 22.04 -18.43 -23.92
CA GLY A 297 22.98 -19.21 -24.76
C GLY A 297 23.08 -18.73 -26.20
N LYS A 298 22.68 -17.49 -26.50
CA LYS A 298 22.76 -16.90 -27.85
C LYS A 298 24.17 -16.31 -28.10
N HIS A 299 25.18 -17.15 -27.91
CA HIS A 299 26.61 -16.83 -28.04
C HIS A 299 27.45 -18.10 -28.12
N ASP A 300 28.73 -17.96 -28.49
CA ASP A 300 29.65 -19.08 -28.64
C ASP A 300 30.41 -19.48 -27.36
N LEU A 301 30.09 -18.85 -26.22
CA LEU A 301 30.72 -19.17 -24.92
C LEU A 301 30.09 -20.41 -24.27
N GLU A 302 30.93 -21.25 -23.66
CA GLU A 302 30.50 -22.36 -22.81
C GLU A 302 29.87 -21.85 -21.51
N LYS A 303 28.60 -22.17 -21.26
CA LYS A 303 27.91 -21.82 -20.01
C LYS A 303 28.66 -22.41 -18.82
N TRP A 304 28.90 -21.60 -17.78
CA TRP A 304 29.76 -21.93 -16.62
C TRP A 304 31.27 -22.05 -16.91
N GLY A 305 31.71 -21.84 -18.15
CA GLY A 305 33.12 -21.71 -18.49
C GLY A 305 33.74 -20.40 -18.00
N ALA A 306 35.06 -20.33 -17.90
CA ALA A 306 35.77 -19.19 -17.31
C ALA A 306 35.46 -17.86 -18.04
N GLU A 307 35.45 -17.85 -19.37
CA GLU A 307 35.15 -16.65 -20.17
C GLU A 307 33.69 -16.22 -20.05
N TRP A 308 32.77 -17.18 -20.00
CA TRP A 308 31.35 -16.89 -19.76
C TRP A 308 31.14 -16.26 -18.38
N CYS A 309 31.77 -16.80 -17.33
CA CYS A 309 31.69 -16.26 -15.98
C CYS A 309 32.22 -14.82 -15.89
N LYS A 310 33.34 -14.51 -16.55
CA LYS A 310 33.88 -13.13 -16.62
C LYS A 310 32.91 -12.18 -17.32
N MET A 311 32.34 -12.61 -18.45
CA MET A 311 31.38 -11.80 -19.21
C MET A 311 30.08 -11.57 -18.44
N LEU A 312 29.58 -12.60 -17.75
CA LEU A 312 28.39 -12.46 -16.90
C LEU A 312 28.67 -11.55 -15.71
N HIS A 313 29.82 -11.68 -15.06
CA HIS A 313 30.22 -10.80 -13.96
C HIS A 313 30.28 -9.34 -14.42
N ALA A 314 30.90 -9.07 -15.57
CA ALA A 314 30.95 -7.73 -16.14
C ALA A 314 29.55 -7.16 -16.47
N ALA A 315 28.62 -8.02 -16.92
CA ALA A 315 27.23 -7.62 -17.13
C ALA A 315 26.53 -7.27 -15.81
N CYS A 316 26.72 -8.08 -14.77
CA CYS A 316 26.21 -7.81 -13.43
C CYS A 316 26.80 -6.53 -12.82
N ASP A 317 28.11 -6.30 -12.95
CA ASP A 317 28.78 -5.08 -12.46
C ASP A 317 28.20 -3.83 -13.13
N ARG A 318 27.99 -3.87 -14.45
CA ARG A 318 27.35 -2.77 -15.18
C ARG A 318 25.94 -2.50 -14.66
N LEU A 319 25.13 -3.55 -14.46
CA LEU A 319 23.77 -3.43 -13.94
C LEU A 319 23.77 -2.82 -12.52
N ALA A 320 24.68 -3.28 -11.66
CA ALA A 320 24.83 -2.75 -10.31
C ALA A 320 25.18 -1.26 -10.32
N LEU A 321 26.12 -0.84 -11.16
CA LEU A 321 26.51 0.57 -11.32
C LEU A 321 25.36 1.45 -11.81
N GLU A 322 24.56 0.95 -12.77
CA GLU A 322 23.40 1.70 -13.29
C GLU A 322 22.31 1.87 -12.22
N CYS A 323 22.04 0.80 -11.46
CA CYS A 323 21.12 0.83 -10.33
C CYS A 323 21.59 1.81 -9.25
N ALA A 324 22.88 1.77 -8.88
CA ALA A 324 23.47 2.66 -7.88
C ALA A 324 23.42 4.13 -8.31
N SER A 325 23.84 4.42 -9.55
CA SER A 325 23.77 5.76 -10.14
C SER A 325 22.36 6.35 -10.10
N THR A 326 21.37 5.53 -10.45
CA THR A 326 19.96 5.92 -10.35
C THR A 326 19.55 6.19 -8.90
N ALA A 327 19.92 5.31 -7.97
CA ALA A 327 19.57 5.45 -6.56
C ALA A 327 20.15 6.74 -5.98
N ASP A 328 21.42 7.03 -6.24
CA ASP A 328 22.12 8.24 -5.79
C ASP A 328 21.42 9.50 -6.28
N VAL A 329 21.01 9.53 -7.55
CA VAL A 329 20.25 10.67 -8.12
C VAL A 329 18.91 10.84 -7.41
N LEU A 330 18.15 9.76 -7.20
CA LEU A 330 16.85 9.83 -6.54
C LEU A 330 16.99 10.27 -5.08
N ALA A 331 18.00 9.78 -4.35
CA ALA A 331 18.28 10.27 -3.00
C ALA A 331 18.65 11.74 -2.99
N GLY A 332 19.52 12.19 -3.90
CA GLY A 332 19.86 13.61 -4.01
C GLY A 332 18.65 14.50 -4.22
N LEU A 333 17.70 14.07 -5.06
CA LEU A 333 16.44 14.80 -5.30
C LEU A 333 15.50 14.80 -4.09
N LEU A 334 15.47 13.72 -3.32
CA LEU A 334 14.58 13.56 -2.16
C LEU A 334 15.17 14.11 -0.85
N GLN A 335 16.49 14.32 -0.78
CA GLN A 335 17.19 14.68 0.47
C GLN A 335 16.66 15.99 1.06
N GLY A 336 16.45 17.02 0.23
CA GLY A 336 15.92 18.30 0.71
C GLY A 336 14.54 18.17 1.37
N CYS A 337 13.65 17.39 0.75
CA CYS A 337 12.33 17.09 1.33
C CYS A 337 12.46 16.31 2.65
N ALA A 338 13.37 15.33 2.71
CA ALA A 338 13.63 14.55 3.92
C ALA A 338 14.15 15.43 5.06
N ASP A 339 15.07 16.35 4.78
CA ASP A 339 15.63 17.29 5.78
C ASP A 339 14.54 18.20 6.34
N GLU A 340 13.66 18.74 5.48
CA GLU A 340 12.51 19.54 5.90
C GLU A 340 11.54 18.75 6.80
N LEU A 341 11.26 17.49 6.44
CA LEU A 341 10.43 16.59 7.24
C LEU A 341 11.06 16.29 8.61
N ILE A 342 12.38 16.11 8.68
CA ILE A 342 13.10 15.92 9.94
C ILE A 342 12.96 17.16 10.84
N VAL A 343 13.13 18.36 10.27
CA VAL A 343 12.95 19.61 11.02
C VAL A 343 11.51 19.76 11.50
N ALA A 344 10.52 19.43 10.65
CA ALA A 344 9.12 19.47 11.01
C ALA A 344 8.79 18.48 12.15
N GLY A 345 9.34 17.26 12.10
CA GLY A 345 9.12 16.22 13.09
C GLY A 345 9.67 16.51 14.48
N LYS A 346 10.65 17.42 14.60
CA LYS A 346 11.20 17.87 15.89
C LYS A 346 10.33 18.92 16.59
N LYS A 347 9.30 19.46 15.94
CA LYS A 347 8.44 20.50 16.53
C LYS A 347 7.50 19.89 17.59
N PRO A 348 7.28 20.57 18.73
CA PRO A 348 6.31 20.11 19.73
C PRO A 348 4.92 19.88 19.13
N GLY A 349 4.39 18.66 19.30
CA GLY A 349 3.09 18.27 18.76
C GLY A 349 3.10 17.72 17.33
N ALA A 350 4.28 17.57 16.72
CA ALA A 350 4.45 16.90 15.44
C ALA A 350 3.88 15.46 15.46
N VAL A 351 3.39 15.05 14.30
CA VAL A 351 2.76 13.74 14.06
C VAL A 351 3.80 12.70 13.68
N PHE A 352 4.92 13.15 13.14
CA PHE A 352 6.01 12.35 12.62
C PHE A 352 7.22 12.51 13.53
N SER A 353 7.79 11.40 14.02
CA SER A 353 9.08 11.39 14.71
C SER A 353 10.13 10.70 13.83
N PRO A 354 11.23 11.39 13.47
CA PRO A 354 12.31 10.80 12.68
C PRO A 354 12.98 9.58 13.34
N GLU A 355 12.95 9.51 14.67
CA GLU A 355 13.62 8.46 15.46
C GLU A 355 12.96 7.09 15.30
N ALA A 356 11.65 7.04 15.04
CA ALA A 356 10.93 5.77 14.79
C ALA A 356 11.38 5.11 13.47
N PHE A 357 11.74 5.91 12.46
CA PHE A 357 12.21 5.41 11.16
C PHE A 357 13.63 4.84 11.21
N LEU A 358 14.52 5.45 12.00
CA LEU A 358 15.91 4.99 12.14
C LEU A 358 16.03 3.69 12.96
N ALA A 359 15.05 3.40 13.83
CA ALA A 359 15.00 2.18 14.63
C ALA A 359 14.40 0.96 13.90
N GLY A 360 14.08 1.09 12.60
CA GLY A 360 13.44 0.01 11.82
C GLY A 360 11.95 -0.22 12.16
N ALA A 361 11.37 0.61 13.01
CA ALA A 361 9.96 0.56 13.39
C ALA A 361 9.12 1.44 12.44
N ALA A 362 9.08 1.10 11.16
CA ALA A 362 8.09 1.70 10.27
C ALA A 362 6.70 1.14 10.62
N PRO A 363 5.63 1.97 10.67
CA PRO A 363 4.27 1.47 10.87
C PRO A 363 3.93 0.48 9.77
N HIS A 364 3.39 -0.69 10.12
CA HIS A 364 2.87 -1.65 9.14
C HIS A 364 1.63 -1.04 8.44
N GLY A 365 1.89 -0.33 7.34
CA GLY A 365 0.90 0.46 6.60
C GLY A 365 1.51 1.71 5.94
N TRP A 366 2.68 2.14 6.43
CA TRP A 366 3.51 3.21 5.86
C TRP A 366 4.98 2.77 5.90
N THR A 367 5.31 1.66 5.25
CA THR A 367 6.70 1.26 5.04
C THR A 367 7.32 2.12 3.96
N TRP A 368 7.73 3.35 4.32
CA TRP A 368 8.87 3.97 3.64
C TRP A 368 10.13 3.32 4.20
N SER A 369 10.52 2.17 3.64
CA SER A 369 11.88 1.66 3.83
C SER A 369 12.84 2.49 2.97
N LEU A 370 13.03 3.77 3.32
CA LEU A 370 14.16 4.55 2.82
C LEU A 370 15.50 3.86 3.17
N GLY A 371 15.52 3.05 4.23
CA GLY A 371 16.66 2.22 4.62
C GLY A 371 16.94 0.98 3.74
N GLY A 372 16.09 0.67 2.76
CA GLY A 372 16.30 -0.43 1.80
C GLY A 372 16.78 0.02 0.43
N CYS A 373 16.87 1.33 0.18
CA CYS A 373 17.36 1.89 -1.09
C CYS A 373 18.88 2.12 -1.11
N PHE A 374 19.57 1.92 0.03
CA PHE A 374 21.02 2.14 0.19
C PHE A 374 21.69 1.02 0.99
N GLY A 375 21.40 -0.22 0.61
CA GLY A 375 21.95 -1.42 1.24
C GLY A 375 22.69 -2.32 0.24
N PHE A 376 23.64 -1.76 -0.51
CA PHE A 376 24.73 -2.54 -1.09
C PHE A 376 26.04 -2.02 -0.50
N TYR A 377 26.48 -2.68 0.57
CA TYR A 377 27.89 -2.86 0.89
C TYR A 377 28.17 -4.36 0.88
#